data_AF-A0A7C2PB64-F1
#
_entry.id   AF-A0A7C2PB64-F1
#
_cell.length_a   1.000
_cell.length_b   1.000
_cell.length_c   1.000
_cell.angle_alpha   90.00
_cell.angle_beta   90.00
_cell.angle_gamma   90.00
#
_symmetry.space_group_name_H-M   'P 1'
#
loop_
_entity.id
_entity.type
_entity.pdbx_description
1 polymer ?
#
loop_
_entity_poly.entity_id
_entity_poly.type
_entity_poly.pdbx_seq_one_letter_code
_entity_poly.pdbx_strand_id
1 'polypeptide(L)'
;MTRWKAGVVASCLAALAVILVTAYLEAEGIVRWPWPPLRRQIGAGAGHLFVAPVVAVGPYLQAFAGMLLQFVIGLMLLYAAPERMRRLTDSVTGGWGAVLRYLLTGALLAAGLGAVSLLSAFYVHTALLPFVLGSVVFLAALVGAVALAFGLGRELLRRAAWAEGSPLWSLLVGTTLLYAPTRLPVVGPGVMLLLGLVGAGAALATRFGGRRSWTLEPLREVRQP
;
A
#
# COMPACT_ATOMS: atom_id res chain seq x y z
N MET A 1 26.59 -17.50 -3.67
CA MET A 1 25.22 -16.99 -3.44
C MET A 1 24.36 -17.35 -4.65
N THR A 2 23.17 -17.93 -4.45
CA THR A 2 22.24 -18.22 -5.56
C THR A 2 21.79 -16.92 -6.21
N ARG A 3 21.69 -16.88 -7.55
CA ARG A 3 21.37 -15.67 -8.34
C ARG A 3 20.12 -14.92 -7.81
N TRP A 4 19.15 -15.64 -7.26
CA TRP A 4 17.94 -15.08 -6.63
C TRP A 4 18.19 -14.27 -5.37
N LYS A 5 19.10 -14.70 -4.48
CA LYS A 5 19.46 -13.95 -3.27
C LYS A 5 20.07 -12.59 -3.63
N ALA A 6 20.96 -12.59 -4.62
CA ALA A 6 21.56 -11.36 -5.14
C ALA A 6 20.49 -10.45 -5.77
N GLY A 7 19.55 -11.02 -6.52
CA GLY A 7 18.43 -10.28 -7.13
C GLY A 7 17.53 -9.58 -6.11
N VAL A 8 17.18 -10.24 -5.00
CA VAL A 8 16.36 -9.63 -3.94
C VAL A 8 17.11 -8.51 -3.22
N VAL A 9 18.39 -8.70 -2.92
CA VAL A 9 19.21 -7.65 -2.31
C VAL A 9 19.34 -6.47 -3.27
N ALA A 10 19.64 -6.72 -4.54
CA ALA A 10 19.76 -5.68 -5.55
C ALA A 10 18.45 -4.91 -5.76
N SER A 11 17.29 -5.57 -5.75
CA SER A 11 16.01 -4.89 -5.90
C SER A 11 15.66 -4.03 -4.68
N CYS A 12 15.94 -4.51 -3.46
CA CYS A 12 15.78 -3.71 -2.24
C CYS A 12 16.73 -2.50 -2.22
N LEU A 13 18.00 -2.68 -2.60
CA LEU A 13 18.96 -1.58 -2.68
C LEU A 13 18.57 -0.56 -3.76
N ALA A 14 18.09 -1.02 -4.92
CA ALA A 14 17.58 -0.14 -5.96
C ALA A 14 16.35 0.65 -5.49
N ALA A 15 15.41 0.01 -4.80
CA ALA A 15 14.25 0.67 -4.22
C ALA A 15 14.64 1.74 -3.18
N LEU A 16 15.56 1.41 -2.28
CA LEU A 16 16.10 2.36 -1.30
C LEU A 16 16.84 3.53 -1.98
N ALA A 17 17.63 3.25 -3.03
CA ALA A 17 18.29 4.28 -3.81
C ALA A 17 17.28 5.23 -4.46
N VAL A 18 16.20 4.71 -5.04
CA VAL A 18 15.11 5.53 -5.60
C VAL A 18 14.47 6.41 -4.52
N ILE A 19 14.20 5.85 -3.32
CA ILE A 19 13.63 6.62 -2.20
C ILE A 19 14.58 7.74 -1.76
N LEU A 20 15.88 7.46 -1.66
CA LEU A 20 16.90 8.43 -1.25
C LEU A 20 17.12 9.52 -2.31
N VAL A 21 17.22 9.13 -3.58
CA VAL A 21 17.39 10.06 -4.70
C VAL A 21 16.17 10.97 -4.83
N THR A 22 14.96 10.43 -4.71
CA THR A 22 13.73 11.24 -4.76
C THR A 22 13.63 12.18 -3.56
N ALA A 23 14.03 11.74 -2.35
CA ALA A 23 14.13 12.61 -1.18
C ALA A 23 15.17 13.73 -1.36
N TYR A 24 16.32 13.42 -1.96
CA TYR A 24 17.36 14.42 -2.27
C TYR A 24 16.86 15.45 -3.29
N LEU A 25 16.25 15.02 -4.39
CA LEU A 25 15.69 15.91 -5.41
C LEU A 25 14.57 16.81 -4.87
N GLU A 26 13.81 16.31 -3.89
CA GLU A 26 12.80 17.08 -3.16
C GLU A 26 13.44 18.11 -2.21
N ALA A 27 14.55 17.76 -1.54
CA ALA A 27 15.33 18.67 -0.70
C ALA A 27 15.95 19.83 -1.49
N GLU A 28 16.46 19.54 -2.69
CA GLU A 28 16.98 20.52 -3.64
C GLU A 28 15.87 21.36 -4.32
N GLY A 29 14.59 21.02 -4.09
CA GLY A 29 13.45 21.73 -4.68
C GLY A 29 13.29 21.54 -6.19
N ILE A 30 14.06 20.64 -6.81
CA ILE A 30 14.01 20.30 -8.24
C ILE A 30 12.71 19.58 -8.56
N VAL A 31 12.32 18.63 -7.70
CA VAL A 31 11.08 17.88 -7.84
C VAL A 31 10.05 18.46 -6.86
N ARG A 32 8.98 19.03 -7.42
CA ARG A 32 7.81 19.41 -6.64
C ARG A 32 6.75 18.34 -6.81
N TRP A 33 6.34 17.75 -5.70
CA TRP A 33 5.23 16.81 -5.70
C TRP A 33 3.91 17.53 -6.04
N PRO A 34 3.07 16.95 -6.91
CA PRO A 34 1.74 17.48 -7.20
C PRO A 34 0.82 17.52 -5.97
N TRP A 35 1.09 16.69 -4.96
CA TRP A 35 0.38 16.73 -3.68
C TRP A 35 1.12 17.65 -2.70
N PRO A 36 0.40 18.55 -2.00
CA PRO A 36 1.02 19.38 -0.98
C PRO A 36 1.61 18.47 0.11
N PRO A 37 2.90 18.61 0.46
CA PRO A 37 3.44 17.89 1.61
C PRO A 37 2.66 18.33 2.86
N LEU A 38 2.34 17.38 3.76
CA LEU A 38 1.70 17.64 5.05
C LEU A 38 2.39 18.76 5.86
N ARG A 39 3.65 19.04 5.50
CA ARG A 39 4.52 20.14 5.95
C ARG A 39 3.82 21.51 6.03
N ARG A 40 2.86 21.82 5.14
CA ARG A 40 2.17 23.13 5.18
C ARG A 40 1.14 23.27 6.30
N GLN A 41 0.60 22.18 6.85
CA GLN A 41 -0.46 22.27 7.87
C GLN A 41 0.09 22.29 9.31
N ILE A 42 1.23 21.64 9.56
CA ILE A 42 1.82 21.57 10.92
C ILE A 42 2.81 22.72 11.17
N GLY A 43 3.48 23.22 10.12
CA GLY A 43 4.52 24.26 10.22
C GLY A 43 4.01 25.68 10.48
N ALA A 44 2.72 25.96 10.26
CA ALA A 44 2.16 27.31 10.44
C ALA A 44 2.08 27.75 11.91
N GLY A 45 2.10 26.81 12.88
CA GLY A 45 2.02 27.12 14.31
C GLY A 45 3.34 27.06 15.09
N ALA A 46 4.39 26.41 14.56
CA ALA A 46 5.63 26.09 15.29
C ALA A 46 6.87 26.89 14.83
N GLY A 47 6.67 27.90 13.99
CA GLY A 47 7.70 28.52 13.12
C GLY A 47 8.81 29.34 13.77
N HIS A 48 8.96 29.41 15.10
CA HIS A 48 9.95 30.29 15.74
C HIS A 48 10.98 29.62 16.65
N LEU A 49 10.85 28.33 17.01
CA LEU A 49 11.73 27.71 18.02
C LEU A 49 12.69 26.64 17.50
N PHE A 50 12.56 26.16 16.25
CA PHE A 50 13.43 25.12 15.70
C PHE A 50 13.97 25.53 14.32
N VAL A 51 15.08 26.29 14.34
CA VAL A 51 15.68 26.96 13.17
C VAL A 51 16.79 26.10 12.57
N ALA A 52 16.67 25.82 11.26
CA ALA A 52 17.68 25.34 10.29
C ALA A 52 17.85 23.81 10.02
N PRO A 53 18.37 22.94 10.91
CA PRO A 53 18.75 21.59 10.50
C PRO A 53 17.54 20.67 10.27
N VAL A 54 16.43 20.90 10.98
CA VAL A 54 15.17 20.14 10.81
C VAL A 54 14.53 20.41 9.44
N VAL A 55 14.82 21.56 8.83
CA VAL A 55 14.28 21.93 7.52
C VAL A 55 14.99 21.16 6.40
N ALA A 56 16.29 20.90 6.53
CA ALA A 56 17.10 20.16 5.55
C ALA A 56 16.87 18.63 5.63
N VAL A 57 16.66 18.08 6.83
CA VAL A 57 16.38 16.63 7.02
C VAL A 57 14.91 16.29 6.71
N GLY A 58 14.05 17.29 6.58
CA GLY A 58 12.60 17.13 6.40
C GLY A 58 12.17 16.10 5.34
N PRO A 59 12.68 16.16 4.10
CA PRO A 59 12.28 15.23 3.03
C PRO A 59 12.69 13.78 3.30
N TYR A 60 13.87 13.54 3.87
CA TYR A 60 14.33 12.21 4.24
C TYR A 60 13.51 11.64 5.39
N LEU A 61 13.26 12.45 6.43
CA LEU A 61 12.43 12.05 7.56
C LEU A 61 11.00 11.76 7.11
N GLN A 62 10.46 12.56 6.19
CA GLN A 62 9.12 12.35 5.63
C GLN A 62 9.05 11.06 4.79
N ALA A 63 10.06 10.78 3.97
CA ALA A 63 10.14 9.54 3.21
C ALA A 63 10.20 8.32 4.13
N PHE A 64 11.05 8.38 5.15
CA PHE A 64 11.19 7.32 6.14
C PHE A 64 9.90 7.15 6.96
N ALA A 65 9.30 8.23 7.44
CA ALA A 65 8.05 8.21 8.18
C ALA A 65 6.89 7.67 7.34
N GLY A 66 6.83 8.00 6.05
CA GLY A 66 5.82 7.47 5.12
C GLY A 66 5.97 5.95 4.92
N MET A 67 7.20 5.49 4.68
CA MET A 67 7.52 4.06 4.58
C MET A 67 7.19 3.32 5.89
N LEU A 68 7.59 3.88 7.03
CA LEU A 68 7.33 3.32 8.36
C LEU A 68 5.82 3.26 8.65
N LEU A 69 5.09 4.33 8.37
CA LEU A 69 3.65 4.39 8.55
C LEU A 69 2.94 3.32 7.70
N GLN A 70 3.33 3.18 6.42
CA GLN A 70 2.80 2.13 5.55
C GLN A 70 3.11 0.73 6.10
N PHE A 71 4.33 0.52 6.62
CA PHE A 71 4.70 -0.73 7.26
C PHE A 71 3.86 -1.02 8.51
N VAL A 72 3.67 -0.03 9.40
CA VAL A 72 2.85 -0.16 10.62
C VAL A 72 1.38 -0.42 10.28
N ILE A 73 0.80 0.30 9.31
CA ILE A 73 -0.56 0.03 8.83
C ILE A 73 -0.65 -1.40 8.30
N GLY A 74 0.35 -1.83 7.52
CA GLY A 74 0.39 -3.18 7.00
C GLY A 74 0.50 -4.24 8.08
N LEU A 75 1.28 -3.96 9.12
CA LEU A 75 1.42 -4.80 10.31
C LEU A 75 0.07 -4.92 11.03
N MET A 76 -0.60 -3.81 11.30
CA MET A 76 -1.92 -3.82 11.95
C MET A 76 -2.94 -4.62 11.14
N LEU A 77 -2.96 -4.46 9.82
CA LEU A 77 -3.86 -5.23 8.95
C LEU A 77 -3.53 -6.72 8.92
N LEU A 78 -2.24 -7.07 8.90
CA LEU A 78 -1.79 -8.47 8.94
C LEU A 78 -2.24 -9.16 10.24
N TYR A 79 -2.18 -8.47 11.38
CA TYR A 79 -2.62 -8.99 12.67
C TYR A 79 -4.15 -8.92 12.87
N ALA A 80 -4.82 -7.91 12.33
CA ALA A 80 -6.27 -7.76 12.44
C ALA A 80 -7.03 -8.77 11.57
N ALA A 81 -6.50 -9.15 10.41
CA ALA A 81 -7.19 -10.02 9.46
C ALA A 81 -6.24 -11.00 8.72
N PRO A 82 -5.54 -11.90 9.43
CA PRO A 82 -4.48 -12.75 8.86
C PRO A 82 -5.00 -13.69 7.76
N GLU A 83 -6.19 -14.27 7.94
CA GLU A 83 -6.81 -15.15 6.93
C GLU A 83 -7.17 -14.42 5.65
N ARG A 84 -7.73 -13.21 5.76
CA ARG A 84 -8.12 -12.41 4.59
C ARG A 84 -6.88 -12.07 3.78
N MET A 85 -5.80 -11.73 4.48
CA MET A 85 -4.50 -11.43 3.88
C MET A 85 -3.92 -12.61 3.11
N ARG A 86 -3.97 -13.83 3.68
CA ARG A 86 -3.52 -15.05 3.01
C ARG A 86 -4.32 -15.31 1.73
N ARG A 87 -5.65 -15.27 1.80
CA ARG A 87 -6.51 -15.52 0.62
C ARG A 87 -6.30 -14.48 -0.49
N LEU A 88 -6.17 -13.20 -0.14
CA LEU A 88 -5.87 -12.14 -1.09
C LEU A 88 -4.52 -12.38 -1.76
N THR A 89 -3.51 -12.73 -0.97
CA THR A 89 -2.15 -13.03 -1.46
C THR A 89 -2.18 -14.21 -2.45
N ASP A 90 -2.82 -15.31 -2.07
CA ASP A 90 -2.89 -16.51 -2.90
C ASP A 90 -3.63 -16.24 -4.22
N SER A 91 -4.67 -15.39 -4.18
CA SER A 91 -5.42 -14.98 -5.36
C SER A 91 -4.64 -14.07 -6.31
N VAL A 92 -3.73 -13.25 -5.79
CA VAL A 92 -2.84 -12.39 -6.60
C VAL A 92 -1.73 -13.22 -7.23
N THR A 93 -1.25 -14.26 -6.54
CA THR A 93 -0.25 -15.18 -7.10
C THR A 93 -0.79 -16.08 -8.22
N GLY A 94 -2.11 -16.11 -8.45
CA GLY A 94 -2.76 -16.88 -9.51
C GLY A 94 -2.48 -16.42 -10.96
N GLY A 95 -1.58 -15.46 -11.16
CA GLY A 95 -1.09 -15.03 -12.48
C GLY A 95 -1.69 -13.71 -12.99
N TRP A 96 -1.18 -13.24 -14.13
CA TRP A 96 -1.52 -11.93 -14.70
C TRP A 96 -3.01 -11.75 -15.02
N GLY A 97 -3.69 -12.83 -15.44
CA GLY A 97 -5.13 -12.80 -15.71
C GLY A 97 -5.98 -12.49 -14.47
N ALA A 98 -5.56 -12.96 -13.28
CA ALA A 98 -6.23 -12.64 -12.03
C ALA A 98 -6.06 -11.16 -11.66
N VAL A 99 -4.84 -10.63 -11.82
CA VAL A 99 -4.53 -9.22 -11.61
C VAL A 99 -5.35 -8.33 -12.55
N LEU A 100 -5.42 -8.67 -13.83
CA LEU A 100 -6.22 -7.93 -14.80
C LEU A 100 -7.71 -7.95 -14.45
N ARG A 101 -8.23 -9.09 -14.01
CA ARG A 101 -9.63 -9.19 -13.54
C ARG A 101 -9.89 -8.30 -12.33
N TYR A 102 -8.98 -8.26 -11.35
CA TYR A 102 -9.10 -7.36 -10.20
C TYR A 102 -9.00 -5.90 -10.60
N LEU A 103 -8.10 -5.56 -11.53
CA LEU A 103 -7.98 -4.22 -12.07
C LEU A 103 -9.28 -3.77 -12.75
N LEU A 104 -9.86 -4.61 -13.63
CA LEU A 104 -11.13 -4.33 -14.30
C LEU A 104 -12.29 -4.20 -13.32
N THR A 105 -12.35 -5.07 -12.30
CA THR A 105 -13.38 -5.01 -11.25
C THR A 105 -13.26 -3.71 -10.44
N GLY A 106 -12.03 -3.31 -10.09
CA GLY A 106 -11.76 -2.05 -9.40
C GLY A 106 -12.07 -0.84 -10.28
N ALA A 107 -11.74 -0.89 -11.57
CA ALA A 107 -12.04 0.18 -12.53
C ALA A 107 -13.55 0.37 -12.69
N LEU A 108 -14.32 -0.72 -12.78
CA LEU A 108 -15.77 -0.66 -12.83
C LEU A 108 -16.36 -0.07 -11.54
N LEU A 109 -15.83 -0.46 -10.39
CA LEU A 109 -16.22 0.10 -9.10
C LEU A 109 -15.92 1.61 -9.03
N ALA A 110 -14.71 2.02 -9.42
CA ALA A 110 -14.29 3.42 -9.43
C ALA A 110 -15.16 4.26 -10.38
N ALA A 111 -15.49 3.73 -11.57
CA ALA A 111 -16.38 4.38 -12.52
C ALA A 111 -17.80 4.53 -11.95
N GLY A 112 -18.35 3.48 -11.33
CA GLY A 112 -19.66 3.52 -10.68
C GLY A 112 -19.71 4.54 -9.53
N LEU A 113 -18.67 4.58 -8.71
CA LEU A 113 -18.53 5.58 -7.64
C LEU A 113 -18.36 7.00 -8.16
N GLY A 114 -17.61 7.18 -9.25
CA GLY A 114 -17.48 8.45 -9.92
C GLY A 114 -18.83 8.95 -10.41
N ALA A 115 -19.63 8.08 -11.03
CA ALA A 115 -20.98 8.40 -11.44
C ALA A 115 -21.88 8.76 -10.24
N VAL A 116 -21.91 7.94 -9.19
CA VAL A 116 -22.71 8.22 -7.98
C VAL A 116 -22.27 9.53 -7.31
N SER A 117 -20.98 9.80 -7.24
CA SER A 117 -20.43 11.04 -6.67
C SER A 117 -20.83 12.26 -7.51
N LEU A 118 -20.78 12.14 -8.83
CA LEU A 118 -21.21 13.18 -9.76
C LEU A 118 -22.71 13.45 -9.62
N LEU A 119 -23.55 12.41 -9.56
CA LEU A 119 -24.99 12.56 -9.34
C LEU A 119 -25.30 13.16 -7.96
N SER A 120 -24.56 12.76 -6.93
CA SER A 120 -24.76 13.26 -5.56
C SER A 120 -24.36 14.72 -5.41
N ALA A 121 -23.43 15.22 -6.22
CA ALA A 121 -23.06 16.64 -6.22
C ALA A 121 -24.23 17.58 -6.56
N PHE A 122 -25.25 17.08 -7.29
CA PHE A 122 -26.46 17.83 -7.62
C PHE A 122 -27.56 17.75 -6.55
N TYR A 123 -27.39 16.92 -5.51
CA TYR A 123 -28.38 16.70 -4.46
C TYR A 123 -27.82 17.07 -3.07
N VAL A 124 -28.31 18.17 -2.50
CA VAL A 124 -27.86 18.70 -1.20
C VAL A 124 -28.01 17.68 -0.06
N HIS A 125 -28.99 16.78 -0.15
CA HIS A 125 -29.30 15.81 0.92
C HIS A 125 -28.45 14.53 0.84
N THR A 126 -27.77 14.25 -0.28
CA THR A 126 -26.91 13.07 -0.44
C THR A 126 -25.42 13.39 -0.30
N ALA A 127 -25.08 14.62 0.11
CA ALA A 127 -23.69 15.07 0.24
C ALA A 127 -22.82 14.17 1.15
N LEU A 128 -23.41 13.45 2.13
CA LEU A 128 -22.68 12.51 3.00
C LEU A 128 -22.33 11.19 2.32
N LEU A 129 -23.10 10.77 1.30
CA LEU A 129 -22.98 9.45 0.67
C LEU A 129 -21.62 9.25 -0.04
N PRO A 130 -21.08 10.22 -0.82
CA PRO A 130 -19.75 10.11 -1.41
C PRO A 130 -18.62 9.92 -0.37
N PHE A 131 -18.74 10.52 0.82
CA PHE A 131 -17.74 10.36 1.88
C PHE A 131 -17.75 8.95 2.46
N VAL A 132 -18.94 8.39 2.70
CA VAL A 132 -19.08 7.01 3.21
C VAL A 132 -18.57 6.01 2.18
N LEU A 133 -19.01 6.13 0.92
CA LEU A 133 -18.56 5.27 -0.17
C LEU A 133 -17.05 5.38 -0.40
N GLY A 134 -16.54 6.62 -0.44
CA GLY A 134 -15.12 6.90 -0.57
C GLY A 134 -14.31 6.27 0.55
N SER A 135 -14.79 6.32 1.79
CA SER A 135 -14.12 5.70 2.95
C SER A 135 -14.05 4.18 2.84
N VAL A 136 -15.15 3.52 2.45
CA VAL A 136 -15.18 2.06 2.26
C VAL A 136 -14.21 1.64 1.17
N VAL A 137 -14.16 2.39 0.08
CA VAL A 137 -13.32 2.08 -1.09
C VAL A 137 -11.85 2.36 -0.80
N PHE A 138 -11.58 3.44 -0.05
CA PHE A 138 -10.24 3.73 0.45
C PHE A 138 -9.73 2.62 1.36
N LEU A 139 -10.55 2.15 2.31
CA LEU A 139 -10.19 1.01 3.18
C LEU A 139 -9.97 -0.27 2.37
N ALA A 140 -10.82 -0.56 1.38
CA ALA A 140 -10.68 -1.70 0.50
C ALA A 140 -9.38 -1.64 -0.34
N ALA A 141 -9.08 -0.48 -0.93
CA ALA A 141 -7.85 -0.20 -1.64
C ALA A 141 -6.62 -0.36 -0.72
N LEU A 142 -6.69 0.15 0.50
CA LEU A 142 -5.62 0.05 1.49
C LEU A 142 -5.33 -1.42 1.83
N VAL A 143 -6.36 -2.19 2.19
CA VAL A 143 -6.22 -3.62 2.49
C VAL A 143 -5.61 -4.38 1.31
N GLY A 144 -6.10 -4.12 0.11
CA GLY A 144 -5.57 -4.77 -1.09
C GLY A 144 -4.13 -4.36 -1.42
N ALA A 145 -3.77 -3.09 -1.25
CA ALA A 145 -2.40 -2.62 -1.46
C ALA A 145 -1.41 -3.27 -0.49
N VAL A 146 -1.79 -3.44 0.78
CA VAL A 146 -0.96 -4.17 1.74
C VAL A 146 -0.89 -5.66 1.39
N ALA A 147 -1.99 -6.27 0.95
CA ALA A 147 -1.99 -7.67 0.51
C ALA A 147 -1.04 -7.90 -0.68
N LEU A 148 -1.02 -6.97 -1.64
CA LEU A 148 -0.06 -6.95 -2.73
C LEU A 148 1.38 -6.81 -2.23
N ALA A 149 1.64 -5.89 -1.29
CA ALA A 149 2.96 -5.71 -0.69
C ALA A 149 3.45 -7.02 -0.06
N PHE A 150 2.65 -7.58 0.84
CA PHE A 150 2.98 -8.82 1.54
C PHE A 150 3.19 -9.99 0.57
N GLY A 151 2.32 -10.15 -0.42
CA GLY A 151 2.43 -11.20 -1.43
C GLY A 151 3.68 -11.10 -2.28
N LEU A 152 4.00 -9.89 -2.74
CA LEU A 152 5.20 -9.61 -3.54
C LEU A 152 6.48 -9.91 -2.74
N GLY A 153 6.57 -9.44 -1.49
CA GLY A 153 7.72 -9.69 -0.65
C GLY A 153 7.86 -11.17 -0.26
N ARG A 154 6.75 -11.85 0.04
CA ARG A 154 6.73 -13.30 0.32
C ARG A 154 7.23 -14.11 -0.88
N GLU A 155 6.78 -13.77 -2.09
CA GLU A 155 7.20 -14.47 -3.31
C GLU A 155 8.69 -14.31 -3.59
N LEU A 156 9.23 -13.09 -3.43
CA LEU A 156 10.65 -12.81 -3.59
C LEU A 156 11.51 -13.57 -2.57
N LEU A 157 11.12 -13.55 -1.29
CA LEU A 157 11.82 -14.28 -0.23
C LEU A 157 11.72 -15.79 -0.42
N ARG A 158 10.59 -16.30 -0.93
CA ARG A 158 10.41 -17.71 -1.28
C ARG A 158 11.39 -18.13 -2.38
N ARG A 159 11.51 -17.35 -3.45
CA ARG A 159 12.49 -17.62 -4.53
C ARG A 159 13.94 -17.52 -4.06
N ALA A 160 14.22 -16.66 -3.09
CA ALA A 160 15.54 -16.56 -2.48
C ALA A 160 15.87 -17.68 -1.47
N ALA A 161 14.91 -18.59 -1.18
CA ALA A 161 15.00 -19.56 -0.09
C ALA A 161 15.33 -18.89 1.27
N TRP A 162 14.77 -17.69 1.47
CA TRP A 162 14.80 -16.92 2.73
C TRP A 162 13.44 -16.94 3.44
N ALA A 163 12.46 -17.65 2.87
CA ALA A 163 11.08 -17.67 3.32
C ALA A 163 10.84 -18.33 4.69
N GLU A 164 11.86 -18.90 5.34
CA GLU A 164 11.68 -19.61 6.61
C GLU A 164 11.57 -18.68 7.85
N GLY A 165 11.87 -17.37 7.74
CA GLY A 165 12.10 -16.56 8.95
C GLY A 165 10.92 -15.81 9.54
N SER A 166 10.23 -14.96 8.77
CA SER A 166 9.27 -14.02 9.38
C SER A 166 8.30 -13.39 8.38
N PRO A 167 6.98 -13.35 8.67
CA PRO A 167 6.01 -12.54 7.94
C PRO A 167 6.39 -11.05 7.88
N LEU A 168 7.13 -10.55 8.88
CA LEU A 168 7.58 -9.16 8.95
C LEU A 168 8.57 -8.82 7.84
N TRP A 169 9.50 -9.74 7.54
CA TRP A 169 10.45 -9.55 6.44
C TRP A 169 9.75 -9.52 5.08
N SER A 170 8.74 -10.36 4.89
CA SER A 170 7.93 -10.35 3.66
C SER A 170 7.20 -9.02 3.50
N LEU A 171 6.60 -8.51 4.58
CA LEU A 171 5.94 -7.23 4.56
C LEU A 171 6.93 -6.09 4.29
N LEU A 172 8.07 -6.07 4.98
CA LEU A 172 9.09 -5.02 4.85
C LEU A 172 9.67 -4.95 3.42
N VAL A 173 10.02 -6.09 2.84
CA VAL A 173 10.53 -6.16 1.46
C VAL A 173 9.47 -5.68 0.48
N GLY A 174 8.24 -6.16 0.65
CA GLY A 174 7.10 -5.78 -0.18
C GLY A 174 6.76 -4.29 -0.12
N THR A 175 6.70 -3.72 1.09
CA THR A 175 6.42 -2.29 1.28
C THR A 175 7.53 -1.43 0.72
N THR A 176 8.80 -1.79 0.93
CA THR A 176 9.95 -1.06 0.36
C THR A 176 9.87 -1.01 -1.17
N LEU A 177 9.59 -2.16 -1.80
CA LEU A 177 9.50 -2.27 -3.26
C LEU A 177 8.31 -1.53 -3.85
N LEU A 178 7.15 -1.55 -3.19
CA LEU A 178 5.97 -0.81 -3.65
C LEU A 178 6.03 0.68 -3.33
N TYR A 179 6.75 1.08 -2.28
CA TYR A 179 6.89 2.49 -1.90
C TYR A 179 7.86 3.26 -2.79
N ALA A 180 8.90 2.61 -3.31
CA ALA A 180 9.84 3.25 -4.25
C ALA A 180 9.16 3.86 -5.50
N PRO A 181 8.30 3.14 -6.26
CA PRO A 181 7.65 3.71 -7.42
C PRO A 181 6.56 4.73 -7.07
N THR A 182 5.96 4.68 -5.88
CA THR A 182 5.00 5.71 -5.43
C THR A 182 5.70 7.05 -5.15
N ARG A 183 7.02 7.03 -4.96
CA ARG A 183 7.89 8.21 -4.80
C ARG A 183 8.41 8.78 -6.13
N LEU A 184 7.92 8.33 -7.28
CA LEU A 184 8.20 8.98 -8.56
C LEU A 184 7.10 10.02 -8.92
N PRO A 185 7.43 11.24 -9.34
CA PRO A 185 6.43 12.30 -9.56
C PRO A 185 5.47 11.98 -10.72
N VAL A 186 5.97 11.38 -11.80
CA VAL A 186 5.17 11.02 -12.99
C VAL A 186 4.53 9.65 -12.85
N VAL A 187 5.29 8.68 -12.32
CA VAL A 187 4.87 7.26 -12.25
C VAL A 187 4.04 6.98 -10.99
N GLY A 188 4.30 7.68 -9.90
CA GLY A 188 3.65 7.48 -8.60
C GLY A 188 2.13 7.57 -8.62
N PRO A 189 1.51 8.61 -9.22
CA PRO A 189 0.06 8.69 -9.39
C PRO A 189 -0.52 7.45 -10.08
N GLY A 190 0.11 7.01 -11.17
CA GLY A 190 -0.32 5.84 -11.93
C GLY A 190 -0.21 4.56 -11.11
N VAL A 191 0.88 4.39 -10.36
CA VAL A 191 1.08 3.23 -9.49
C VAL A 191 0.10 3.22 -8.33
N MET A 192 -0.16 4.36 -7.68
CA MET A 192 -1.17 4.46 -6.62
C MET A 192 -2.57 4.17 -7.13
N LEU A 193 -2.92 4.67 -8.32
CA LEU A 193 -4.19 4.35 -8.98
C LEU A 193 -4.30 2.86 -9.26
N LEU A 194 -3.27 2.24 -9.87
CA LEU A 194 -3.25 0.81 -10.15
C LEU A 194 -3.36 -0.03 -8.87
N LEU A 195 -2.59 0.30 -7.84
CA LEU A 195 -2.65 -0.37 -6.54
C LEU A 195 -4.03 -0.21 -5.88
N GLY A 196 -4.64 0.98 -5.98
CA GLY A 196 -5.96 1.25 -5.45
C GLY A 196 -7.06 0.48 -6.18
N LEU A 197 -7.03 0.45 -7.51
CA LEU A 197 -7.98 -0.28 -8.34
C LEU A 197 -7.84 -1.79 -8.13
N VAL A 198 -6.63 -2.34 -8.19
CA VAL A 198 -6.39 -3.77 -7.94
C VAL A 198 -6.78 -4.12 -6.51
N GLY A 199 -6.45 -3.27 -5.53
CA GLY A 199 -6.76 -3.52 -4.13
C GLY A 199 -8.26 -3.51 -3.84
N ALA A 200 -8.98 -2.49 -4.32
CA ALA A 200 -10.43 -2.40 -4.19
C ALA A 200 -11.14 -3.52 -4.95
N GLY A 201 -10.69 -3.83 -6.17
CA GLY A 201 -11.22 -4.92 -6.98
C GLY A 201 -10.99 -6.29 -6.35
N ALA A 202 -9.82 -6.52 -5.74
CA ALA A 202 -9.52 -7.75 -5.01
C ALA A 202 -10.39 -7.87 -3.76
N ALA A 203 -10.59 -6.80 -2.99
CA ALA A 203 -11.48 -6.79 -1.83
C ALA A 203 -12.94 -7.10 -2.22
N LEU A 204 -13.42 -6.51 -3.31
CA LEU A 204 -14.76 -6.73 -3.84
C LEU A 204 -14.94 -8.17 -4.37
N ALA A 205 -14.00 -8.63 -5.19
CA ALA A 205 -14.03 -9.96 -5.81
C ALA A 205 -13.89 -11.09 -4.78
N THR A 206 -13.14 -10.86 -3.70
CA THR A 206 -13.05 -11.80 -2.59
C THR A 206 -14.23 -11.71 -1.63
N ARG A 207 -15.21 -10.80 -1.85
CA ARG A 207 -16.36 -10.55 -0.97
C ARG A 207 -15.96 -10.40 0.50
N PHE A 208 -14.84 -9.70 0.80
CA PHE A 208 -14.27 -9.68 2.16
C PHE A 208 -14.08 -11.08 2.80
N GLY A 209 -13.84 -12.12 2.00
CA GLY A 209 -13.67 -13.51 2.46
C GLY A 209 -14.97 -14.29 2.71
N GLY A 210 -16.13 -13.77 2.28
CA GLY A 210 -17.45 -14.32 2.58
C GLY A 210 -17.85 -15.56 1.79
N ARG A 211 -17.50 -16.73 2.32
CA ARG A 211 -18.37 -17.94 2.30
C ARG A 211 -18.44 -18.66 3.66
N ARG A 212 -17.73 -18.20 4.69
CA ARG A 212 -17.83 -18.70 6.07
C ARG A 212 -17.98 -17.54 7.05
N SER A 213 -18.86 -17.72 8.02
CA SER A 213 -18.99 -16.88 9.21
C SER A 213 -17.64 -16.76 9.91
N TRP A 214 -17.40 -15.65 10.60
CA TRP A 214 -16.18 -15.40 11.36
C TRP A 214 -16.04 -16.48 12.46
N THR A 215 -14.99 -17.32 12.40
CA THR A 215 -14.71 -18.34 13.42
C THR A 215 -13.26 -18.23 13.90
N LEU A 216 -13.03 -18.48 15.20
CA LEU A 216 -11.70 -18.50 15.83
C LEU A 216 -10.96 -19.84 15.65
N GLU A 217 -11.53 -20.73 14.85
CA GLU A 217 -11.01 -22.08 14.56
C GLU A 217 -9.55 -22.11 14.07
N PRO A 218 -9.10 -21.21 13.16
CA PRO A 218 -7.72 -21.24 12.67
C PRO A 218 -6.68 -20.72 13.67
N LEU A 219 -7.11 -20.23 14.85
CA LEU A 219 -6.22 -19.92 15.99
C LEU A 219 -6.11 -21.09 16.97
N ARG A 220 -6.95 -22.13 16.84
CA ARG A 220 -6.71 -23.41 17.52
C ARG A 220 -5.68 -24.17 16.69
N GLU A 221 -4.43 -24.13 17.14
CA GLU A 221 -3.43 -25.13 16.74
C GLU A 221 -4.02 -26.52 17.04
N VAL A 222 -4.52 -27.17 16.00
CA VAL A 222 -4.79 -28.61 16.06
C VAL A 222 -3.43 -29.25 16.20
N ARG A 223 -3.08 -29.58 17.44
CA ARG A 223 -1.99 -30.49 17.77
C ARG A 223 -2.33 -31.81 17.05
N GLN A 224 -1.75 -32.03 15.88
CA GLN A 224 -1.93 -33.29 15.16
C GLN A 224 -1.36 -34.41 16.02
N PRO A 225 -2.10 -35.52 16.22
CA PRO A 225 -1.54 -36.74 16.79
C PRO A 225 -0.49 -37.36 15.87
#